data_AF-A0A1D1ZLI8-F1
#
_entry.id   AF-A0A1D1ZLI8-F1
#
_cell.length_a   1.000
_cell.length_b   1.000
_cell.length_c   1.000
_cell.angle_alpha   90.00
_cell.angle_beta   90.00
_cell.angle_gamma   90.00
#
_symmetry.space_group_name_H-M   'P 1'
#
loop_
_entity.id
_entity.type
_entity.pdbx_description
1 polymer ?
#
loop_
_entity_poly.entity_id
_entity_poly.type
_entity_poly.pdbx_seq_one_letter_code
_entity_poly.pdbx_strand_id
1 'polypeptide(L)'
;TVSFVESTWQSADSFRCINVGLMTQSKQAEMDPDMTDREKLEYFRSQEREYRRRIERSRPCLLPDPLKREVRQMLREQGKVSARLLQRIRDRVQKWYHDEGYACAQVVNFGNLNTKEVVCEVVEGDITQLVIQFQDKLGNV
;
A
#
# COMPACT_ATOMS: atom_id res chain seq x y z
N THR A 1 9.31 -0.58 -24.57
CA THR A 1 9.93 -1.24 -23.39
C THR A 1 10.18 -0.18 -22.35
N VAL A 2 9.61 -0.31 -21.15
CA VAL A 2 9.89 0.62 -20.03
C VAL A 2 11.16 0.13 -19.34
N SER A 3 12.20 0.97 -19.29
CA SER A 3 13.42 0.67 -18.54
C SER A 3 13.20 0.93 -17.04
N PHE A 4 13.37 -0.08 -16.21
CA PHE A 4 13.24 0.01 -14.76
C PHE A 4 14.38 -0.75 -14.08
N VAL A 5 14.95 -0.15 -13.03
CA VAL A 5 15.93 -0.80 -12.15
C VAL A 5 15.17 -1.48 -11.03
N GLU A 6 15.24 -2.82 -10.95
CA GLU A 6 14.56 -3.57 -9.90
C GLU A 6 15.11 -3.18 -8.53
N SER A 7 14.26 -2.50 -7.76
CA SER A 7 14.54 -2.20 -6.37
C SER A 7 14.49 -3.51 -5.57
N THR A 8 15.54 -3.77 -4.80
CA THR A 8 15.60 -4.89 -3.87
C THR A 8 15.76 -4.35 -2.47
N TRP A 9 15.00 -4.91 -1.54
CA TRP A 9 14.98 -4.48 -0.15
C TRP A 9 15.45 -5.61 0.77
N GLN A 10 15.71 -5.25 2.03
CA GLN A 10 16.11 -6.22 3.05
C GLN A 10 15.01 -7.26 3.31
N SER A 11 15.39 -8.32 4.03
CA SER A 11 14.45 -9.32 4.51
C SER A 11 13.41 -8.67 5.45
N ALA A 12 12.13 -8.99 5.26
CA ALA A 12 11.06 -8.56 6.14
C ALA A 12 10.33 -9.77 6.73
N ASP A 13 10.17 -9.77 8.06
CA ASP A 13 9.57 -10.89 8.80
C ASP A 13 8.14 -10.59 9.25
N SER A 14 7.74 -9.32 9.16
CA SER A 14 6.42 -8.81 9.53
C SER A 14 5.67 -8.28 8.31
N PHE A 15 4.36 -8.46 8.34
CA PHE A 15 3.43 -7.93 7.36
C PHE A 15 2.30 -7.19 8.08
N ARG A 16 2.08 -5.94 7.70
CA ARG A 16 0.97 -5.12 8.18
C ARG A 16 0.13 -4.68 6.99
N CYS A 17 -1.17 -4.75 7.13
CA CYS A 17 -2.11 -4.21 6.16
C CYS A 17 -2.91 -3.09 6.81
N ILE A 18 -2.97 -1.94 6.15
CA ILE A 18 -3.63 -0.74 6.64
C ILE A 18 -4.56 -0.15 5.58
N ASN A 19 -5.76 0.26 5.99
CA ASN A 19 -6.69 0.97 5.14
C ASN A 19 -6.40 2.48 5.20
N VAL A 20 -5.94 3.01 4.06
CA VAL A 20 -5.62 4.44 3.85
C VAL A 20 -6.68 5.14 2.99
N GLY A 21 -7.85 4.52 2.82
CA GLY A 21 -9.02 5.13 2.19
C GLY A 21 -9.38 6.45 2.87
N LEU A 22 -9.67 7.46 2.05
CA LEU A 22 -9.94 8.85 2.44
C LEU A 22 -8.75 9.60 3.08
N MET A 23 -7.57 8.98 3.17
CA MET A 23 -6.34 9.66 3.58
C MET A 23 -5.61 10.24 2.36
N THR A 24 -4.81 11.29 2.59
CA THR A 24 -3.89 11.81 1.57
C THR A 24 -2.96 10.69 1.10
N GLN A 25 -2.87 10.48 -0.22
CA GLN A 25 -1.99 9.47 -0.79
C GLN A 25 -0.53 9.84 -0.58
N SER A 26 0.30 8.85 -0.25
CA SER A 26 1.73 9.04 -0.11
C SER A 26 2.33 9.33 -1.49
N LYS A 27 2.85 10.54 -1.69
CA LYS A 27 3.70 10.86 -2.84
C LYS A 27 5.15 10.60 -2.44
N GLN A 28 5.94 10.04 -3.36
CA GLN A 28 7.39 10.05 -3.19
C GLN A 28 7.83 11.51 -3.19
N ALA A 29 8.27 12.01 -2.04
CA ALA A 29 8.88 13.32 -1.95
C ALA A 29 10.28 13.24 -2.55
N GLU A 30 10.52 14.02 -3.61
CA GLU A 30 11.84 14.13 -4.24
C GLU A 30 12.81 14.75 -3.23
N MET A 31 13.89 14.03 -2.91
CA MET A 31 14.97 14.60 -2.12
C MET A 31 15.75 15.58 -3.00
N ASP A 32 15.97 16.78 -2.48
CA ASP A 32 16.91 17.73 -3.08
C ASP A 32 18.33 17.09 -3.13
N PRO A 33 18.94 16.99 -4.31
CA PRO A 33 20.27 16.40 -4.47
C PRO A 33 21.36 17.15 -3.70
N ASP A 34 21.17 18.44 -3.41
CA ASP A 34 22.15 19.31 -2.77
C ASP A 34 22.08 19.28 -1.22
N MET A 35 21.21 18.44 -0.64
CA MET A 35 21.14 18.28 0.82
C MET A 35 22.46 17.75 1.42
N THR A 36 22.88 18.37 2.52
CA THR A 36 24.00 17.92 3.35
C THR A 36 23.67 16.60 4.06
N ASP A 37 24.68 15.85 4.49
CA ASP A 37 24.47 14.57 5.20
C ASP A 37 23.64 14.75 6.48
N ARG A 38 23.77 15.91 7.15
CA ARG A 38 22.99 16.24 8.34
C ARG A 38 21.50 16.43 8.00
N GLU A 39 21.22 17.17 6.92
CA GLU A 39 19.86 17.40 6.44
C GLU A 39 19.22 16.11 5.95
N LYS A 40 19.97 15.25 5.24
CA LYS A 40 19.50 13.92 4.84
C LYS A 40 19.10 13.08 6.04
N LEU A 41 19.92 13.05 7.10
CA LEU A 41 19.62 12.30 8.31
C LEU A 41 18.37 12.83 9.03
N GLU A 42 18.22 14.15 9.15
CA GLU A 42 17.03 14.77 9.74
C GLU A 42 15.78 14.51 8.91
N TYR A 43 15.89 14.55 7.59
CA TYR A 43 14.83 14.22 6.65
C TYR A 43 14.36 12.77 6.78
N PHE A 44 15.28 11.79 6.81
CA PHE A 44 14.89 10.40 7.01
C PHE A 44 14.17 10.20 8.36
N ARG A 45 14.63 10.86 9.42
CA ARG A 45 13.97 10.82 10.74
C ARG A 45 12.60 11.47 10.74
N SER A 46 12.37 12.52 9.96
CA SER A 46 11.05 13.16 9.86
C SER A 46 10.09 12.28 9.08
N GLN A 47 10.54 11.71 7.95
CA GLN A 47 9.79 10.75 7.13
C GLN A 47 9.36 9.52 7.92
N GLU A 48 10.27 8.93 8.72
CA GLU A 48 9.94 7.77 9.56
C GLU A 48 8.86 8.11 10.61
N ARG A 49 8.95 9.29 11.24
CA ARG A 49 7.94 9.77 12.21
C ARG A 49 6.59 10.05 11.55
N GLU A 50 6.59 10.61 10.35
CA GLU A 50 5.37 10.85 9.57
C GLU A 50 4.72 9.53 9.14
N TYR A 51 5.54 8.58 8.66
CA TYR A 51 5.06 7.27 8.26
C TYR A 51 4.48 6.49 9.44
N ARG A 52 5.12 6.57 10.61
CA ARG A 52 4.57 6.00 11.85
C ARG A 52 3.22 6.62 12.23
N ARG A 53 3.11 7.95 12.18
CA ARG A 53 1.83 8.66 12.41
C ARG A 53 0.76 8.27 11.39
N ARG A 54 1.14 8.01 10.13
CA ARG A 54 0.23 7.51 9.08
C ARG A 54 -0.31 6.13 9.45
N ILE A 55 0.55 5.20 9.88
CA ILE A 55 0.14 3.86 10.34
C ILE A 55 -0.82 3.97 11.52
N GLU A 56 -0.49 4.79 12.52
CA GLU A 56 -1.34 4.96 13.72
C GLU A 56 -2.71 5.57 13.42
N ARG A 57 -2.80 6.47 12.42
CA ARG A 57 -4.05 7.10 11.98
C ARG A 57 -4.87 6.24 11.01
N SER A 58 -4.24 5.25 10.38
CA SER A 58 -4.89 4.41 9.39
C SER A 58 -5.95 3.52 10.02
N ARG A 59 -6.98 3.18 9.24
CA ARG A 59 -8.00 2.23 9.68
C ARG A 59 -7.48 0.80 9.55
N PRO A 60 -7.95 -0.14 10.38
CA PRO A 60 -7.70 -1.56 10.14
C PRO A 60 -8.30 -1.95 8.78
N CYS A 61 -7.59 -2.80 8.04
CA CYS A 61 -8.13 -3.38 6.82
C CYS A 61 -8.94 -4.67 7.12
N LEU A 62 -9.88 -5.00 6.23
CA LEU A 62 -10.77 -6.17 6.31
C LEU A 62 -10.04 -7.49 6.03
N LEU A 63 -8.79 -7.42 5.56
CA LEU A 63 -7.97 -8.57 5.23
C LEU A 63 -7.89 -9.57 6.40
N PRO A 64 -8.24 -10.85 6.19
CA PRO A 64 -8.37 -11.81 7.27
C PRO A 64 -7.00 -12.37 7.66
N ASP A 65 -6.88 -12.80 8.91
CA ASP A 65 -5.60 -13.29 9.46
C ASP A 65 -4.98 -14.51 8.75
N PRO A 66 -5.75 -15.49 8.21
CA PRO A 66 -5.19 -16.53 7.36
C PRO A 66 -4.42 -15.98 6.17
N LEU A 67 -4.95 -14.93 5.51
CA LEU A 67 -4.28 -14.31 4.38
C LEU A 67 -3.03 -13.54 4.80
N LYS A 68 -3.09 -12.82 5.94
CA LYS A 68 -1.90 -12.18 6.51
C LYS A 68 -0.81 -13.19 6.89
N ARG A 69 -1.18 -14.41 7.29
CA ARG A 69 -0.21 -15.50 7.56
C ARG A 69 0.40 -16.04 6.27
N GLU A 70 -0.40 -16.24 5.24
CA GLU A 70 0.07 -16.65 3.91
C GLU A 70 1.10 -15.66 3.35
N VAL A 71 0.81 -14.35 3.42
CA VAL A 71 1.76 -13.32 2.97
C VAL A 71 3.04 -13.32 3.80
N ARG A 72 2.96 -13.50 5.13
CA ARG A 72 4.15 -13.64 5.97
C ARG A 72 5.00 -14.85 5.59
N GLN A 73 4.37 -15.95 5.21
CA GLN A 73 5.06 -17.15 4.73
C GLN A 73 5.79 -16.86 3.40
N MET A 74 5.13 -16.19 2.45
CA MET A 74 5.75 -15.77 1.19
C MET A 74 6.99 -14.88 1.39
N LEU A 75 6.94 -13.97 2.38
CA LEU A 75 8.08 -13.11 2.73
C LEU A 75 9.26 -13.92 3.31
N ARG A 76 8.98 -14.86 4.20
CA ARG A 76 10.00 -15.72 4.83
C ARG A 76 10.70 -16.64 3.83
N GLU A 77 9.96 -17.22 2.90
CA GLU A 77 10.50 -18.17 1.91
C GLU A 77 11.47 -17.53 0.92
N GLN A 78 11.26 -16.25 0.56
CA GLN A 78 12.14 -15.55 -0.37
C GLN A 78 13.41 -15.01 0.29
N GLY A 79 13.38 -14.73 1.60
CA GLY A 79 14.50 -14.14 2.34
C GLY A 79 14.87 -12.70 1.94
N LYS A 80 14.38 -12.17 0.82
CA LYS A 80 14.51 -10.78 0.37
C LYS A 80 13.21 -10.30 -0.26
N VAL A 81 12.92 -9.02 -0.11
CA VAL A 81 11.75 -8.41 -0.76
C VAL A 81 12.15 -7.90 -2.14
N SER A 82 11.52 -8.46 -3.18
CA SER A 82 11.71 -8.08 -4.59
C SER A 82 10.42 -7.48 -5.17
N ALA A 83 10.53 -6.74 -6.28
CA ALA A 83 9.36 -6.18 -6.96
C ALA A 83 8.38 -7.30 -7.40
N ARG A 84 8.91 -8.44 -7.87
CA ARG A 84 8.11 -9.62 -8.24
C ARG A 84 7.38 -10.24 -7.05
N LEU A 85 7.99 -10.26 -5.87
CA LEU A 85 7.32 -10.72 -4.65
C LEU A 85 6.19 -9.77 -4.26
N LEU A 86 6.44 -8.47 -4.25
CA LEU A 86 5.43 -7.46 -3.95
C LEU A 86 4.25 -7.50 -4.94
N GLN A 87 4.52 -7.77 -6.23
CA GLN A 87 3.47 -7.97 -7.22
C GLN A 87 2.58 -9.18 -6.88
N ARG A 88 3.17 -10.34 -6.56
CA ARG A 88 2.39 -11.53 -6.16
C ARG A 88 1.57 -11.29 -4.89
N ILE A 89 2.14 -10.58 -3.91
CA ILE A 89 1.42 -10.19 -2.69
C ILE A 89 0.26 -9.27 -3.03
N ARG A 90 0.47 -8.27 -3.89
CA ARG A 90 -0.58 -7.36 -4.38
C ARG A 90 -1.71 -8.15 -5.03
N ASP A 91 -1.39 -9.01 -5.98
CA ASP A 91 -2.38 -9.80 -6.73
C ASP A 91 -3.16 -10.70 -5.77
N ARG A 92 -2.48 -11.32 -4.80
CA ARG A 92 -3.12 -12.20 -3.79
C ARG A 92 -4.08 -11.44 -2.87
N VAL A 93 -3.69 -10.25 -2.42
CA VAL A 93 -4.50 -9.37 -1.57
C VAL A 93 -5.71 -8.85 -2.34
N GLN A 94 -5.51 -8.32 -3.54
CA GLN A 94 -6.60 -7.81 -4.38
C GLN A 94 -7.57 -8.91 -4.78
N LYS A 95 -7.07 -10.11 -5.13
CA LYS A 95 -7.93 -11.25 -5.43
C LYS A 95 -8.89 -11.55 -4.29
N TRP A 96 -8.41 -11.58 -3.05
CA TRP A 96 -9.30 -11.83 -1.90
C TRP A 96 -10.38 -10.76 -1.78
N TYR A 97 -10.03 -9.48 -1.87
CA TYR A 97 -11.04 -8.41 -1.81
C TYR A 97 -12.09 -8.55 -2.93
N HIS A 98 -11.66 -8.86 -4.15
CA HIS A 98 -12.55 -9.00 -5.29
C HIS A 98 -13.43 -10.24 -5.19
N ASP A 99 -12.90 -11.36 -4.71
CA ASP A 99 -13.65 -12.59 -4.44
C ASP A 99 -14.76 -12.37 -3.40
N GLU A 100 -14.50 -11.53 -2.38
CA GLU A 100 -15.46 -11.17 -1.33
C GLU A 100 -16.43 -10.03 -1.75
N GLY A 101 -16.34 -9.52 -2.99
CA GLY A 101 -17.25 -8.52 -3.54
C GLY A 101 -16.80 -7.06 -3.39
N TYR A 102 -15.64 -6.78 -2.81
CA TYR A 102 -15.07 -5.43 -2.73
C TYR A 102 -14.40 -5.05 -4.06
N ALA A 103 -15.19 -4.91 -5.13
CA ALA A 103 -14.70 -4.70 -6.50
C ALA A 103 -13.85 -3.41 -6.67
N CYS A 104 -14.07 -2.40 -5.84
CA CYS A 104 -13.32 -1.14 -5.86
C CYS A 104 -12.04 -1.18 -4.99
N ALA A 105 -11.74 -2.30 -4.34
CA ALA A 105 -10.57 -2.40 -3.49
C ALA A 105 -9.26 -2.48 -4.29
N GLN A 106 -8.23 -1.79 -3.81
CA GLN A 106 -6.93 -1.71 -4.46
C GLN A 106 -5.79 -1.59 -3.45
N VAL A 107 -4.66 -2.26 -3.73
CA VAL A 107 -3.39 -2.00 -3.05
C VAL A 107 -2.75 -0.78 -3.71
N VAL A 108 -2.60 0.31 -2.97
CA VAL A 108 -2.09 1.58 -3.49
C VAL A 108 -0.59 1.74 -3.30
N ASN A 109 -0.02 1.17 -2.23
CA ASN A 109 1.41 1.29 -1.95
C ASN A 109 1.94 0.13 -1.10
N PHE A 110 3.24 -0.13 -1.19
CA PHE A 110 4.00 -0.89 -0.20
C PHE A 110 5.05 0.02 0.43
N GLY A 111 4.90 0.31 1.71
CA GLY A 111 5.84 1.14 2.45
C GLY A 111 6.67 0.35 3.47
N ASN A 112 7.55 1.09 4.14
CA ASN A 112 8.48 0.60 5.17
C ASN A 112 9.44 -0.51 4.71
N LEU A 113 9.68 -0.62 3.40
CA LEU A 113 10.47 -1.69 2.79
C LEU A 113 11.95 -1.73 3.25
N ASN A 114 12.47 -0.61 3.78
CA ASN A 114 13.83 -0.54 4.35
C ASN A 114 13.93 -1.08 5.79
N THR A 115 12.81 -1.53 6.36
CA THR A 115 12.75 -2.13 7.70
C THR A 115 12.34 -3.60 7.62
N LYS A 116 12.31 -4.30 8.76
CA LYS A 116 11.87 -5.70 8.84
C LYS A 116 10.34 -5.89 8.74
N GLU A 117 9.59 -4.86 8.34
CA GLU A 117 8.13 -4.88 8.22
C GLU A 117 7.68 -4.35 6.86
N VAL A 118 6.92 -5.14 6.11
CA VAL A 118 6.23 -4.68 4.90
C VAL A 118 4.87 -4.13 5.28
N VAL A 119 4.61 -2.87 4.95
CA VAL A 119 3.30 -2.22 5.16
C VAL A 119 2.57 -2.15 3.82
N CYS A 120 1.49 -2.91 3.70
CA CYS A 120 0.57 -2.91 2.56
C CYS A 120 -0.52 -1.87 2.78
N GLU A 121 -0.51 -0.81 1.98
CA GLU A 121 -1.53 0.24 2.00
C GLU A 121 -2.65 -0.10 1.03
N VAL A 122 -3.88 -0.20 1.53
CA VAL A 122 -5.07 -0.51 0.73
C VAL A 122 -6.09 0.62 0.79
N VAL A 123 -6.88 0.72 -0.27
CA VAL A 123 -8.17 1.42 -0.28
C VAL A 123 -9.24 0.37 -0.52
N GLU A 124 -10.31 0.37 0.28
CA GLU A 124 -11.34 -0.68 0.24
C GLU A 124 -12.58 -0.27 -0.58
N GLY A 125 -12.60 0.97 -1.07
CA GLY A 125 -13.71 1.51 -1.88
C GLY A 125 -14.77 2.24 -1.05
N ASP A 126 -14.35 3.10 -0.11
CA ASP A 126 -15.27 3.93 0.67
C ASP A 126 -16.16 4.79 -0.26
N ILE A 127 -17.47 4.65 -0.12
CA ILE A 127 -18.44 5.43 -0.88
C ILE A 127 -18.48 6.85 -0.28
N THR A 128 -18.01 7.83 -1.05
CA THR A 128 -18.02 9.26 -0.66
C THR A 128 -19.27 9.99 -1.13
N GLN A 129 -19.93 9.49 -2.18
CA GLN A 129 -21.13 10.08 -2.75
C GLN A 129 -22.02 8.99 -3.37
N LEU A 130 -23.33 9.18 -3.23
CA LEU A 130 -24.35 8.41 -3.95
C LEU A 130 -25.15 9.39 -4.82
N VAL A 131 -25.26 9.08 -6.11
CA VAL A 131 -26.03 9.89 -7.07
C VAL A 131 -27.13 9.02 -7.65
N ILE A 132 -28.36 9.55 -7.65
CA ILE A 132 -29.51 8.90 -8.28
C ILE A 132 -29.84 9.72 -9.53
N GLN A 133 -29.78 9.07 -10.68
CA GLN A 133 -30.04 9.67 -11.98
C GLN A 133 -31.29 9.02 -12.58
N PHE A 134 -32.32 9.83 -12.84
CA PHE A 134 -33.51 9.37 -13.56
C PHE A 134 -33.25 9.53 -15.05
N GLN A 135 -33.67 8.54 -15.85
CA GLN A 135 -33.69 8.64 -17.29
C GLN A 135 -35.08 8.35 -17.81
N ASP A 136 -35.55 9.16 -18.75
CA ASP A 136 -36.76 8.83 -19.48
C ASP A 136 -36.52 7.68 -20.48
N LYS A 137 -37.60 7.20 -21.13
CA LYS A 137 -37.50 6.11 -22.11
C LYS A 137 -36.71 6.48 -23.37
N LEU A 138 -36.46 7.76 -23.59
CA LEU A 138 -35.67 8.29 -24.70
C LEU A 138 -34.19 8.48 -24.31
N GLY A 139 -33.83 8.21 -23.05
CA GLY A 139 -32.47 8.35 -22.53
C GLY A 139 -32.11 9.76 -22.07
N ASN A 140 -33.10 10.65 -21.92
CA ASN A 140 -32.86 11.99 -21.38
C ASN A 140 -32.69 11.92 -19.86
N VAL A 141 -31.76 12.72 -19.36
CA VAL A 141 -31.36 12.85 -17.95
C VAL A 141 -31.95 14.12 -17.35
#